data_AF-A0A9D4WRV8-F1
#
_entry.id   AF-A0A9D4WRV8-F1
#
_cell.length_a   1.000
_cell.length_b   1.000
_cell.length_c   1.000
_cell.angle_alpha   90.00
_cell.angle_beta   90.00
_cell.angle_gamma   90.00
#
_symmetry.space_group_name_H-M   'P 1'
#
loop_
_entity.id
_entity.type
_entity.pdbx_description
1 polymer ?
#
loop_
_entity_poly.entity_id
_entity_poly.type
_entity_poly.pdbx_seq_one_letter_code
_entity_poly.pdbx_strand_id
1 'polypeptide(L)'
;MVEASGMMYTNTNTTLVPAFNPSIQRNHLRLCQLPLLRRHHVQFSLSATASETSAFMETIPWGCENDSLENSSSLLKWLSQSGLPSQKMAIDKVDVGERGLVALKNIRKGEKLLFVPPSLVITPDSEWSCPEAGEVLKKNSVPDWPLLATYLISEASLKESSKWFSYISALPRQPYSLLYWSQSELDRYLKASQIRERAIERTNNVVGTYNDMRLRIFSKYPDFFPEEVFNIKSFKWSFGILFSRMVRLPSMDGKVALVPWADMLNHNCEVETFLDYDKSSKGIVFTTDRPYLPGVYFIWE
;
A
#
# COMPACT_ATOMS: atom_id res chain seq x y z
N MET A 1 -7.25 -19.25 -35.11
CA MET A 1 -6.55 -20.20 -36.01
C MET A 1 -5.09 -20.17 -35.57
N VAL A 2 -4.49 -21.17 -34.92
CA VAL A 2 -4.75 -22.62 -34.84
C VAL A 2 -4.43 -23.11 -33.41
N GLU A 3 -5.23 -24.09 -32.97
CA GLU A 3 -5.17 -24.86 -31.71
C GLU A 3 -4.06 -25.93 -31.68
N ALA A 4 -3.70 -26.38 -30.46
CA ALA A 4 -3.73 -27.78 -30.01
C ALA A 4 -3.16 -27.85 -28.57
N SER A 5 -3.93 -28.05 -27.48
CA SER A 5 -4.62 -29.25 -26.97
C SER A 5 -3.72 -30.43 -26.57
N GLY A 6 -3.83 -30.87 -25.30
CA GLY A 6 -3.33 -32.17 -24.83
C GLY A 6 -3.26 -32.32 -23.29
N MET A 7 -4.33 -32.84 -22.69
CA MET A 7 -4.48 -33.23 -21.28
C MET A 7 -3.64 -34.45 -20.87
N MET A 8 -3.35 -34.63 -19.57
CA MET A 8 -3.57 -35.91 -18.87
C MET A 8 -3.75 -35.72 -17.34
N TYR A 9 -4.80 -36.36 -16.83
CA TYR A 9 -5.11 -36.62 -15.42
C TYR A 9 -4.42 -37.91 -14.97
N THR A 10 -3.94 -37.96 -13.71
CA THR A 10 -3.91 -39.20 -12.91
C THR A 10 -4.10 -38.88 -11.43
N ASN A 11 -4.84 -39.77 -10.75
CA ASN A 11 -5.48 -39.59 -9.46
C ASN A 11 -4.78 -40.45 -8.36
N THR A 12 -5.10 -40.14 -7.11
CA THR A 12 -4.98 -40.94 -5.86
C THR A 12 -3.60 -41.17 -5.21
N ASN A 13 -3.42 -40.65 -3.98
CA ASN A 13 -3.40 -41.51 -2.79
C ASN A 13 -3.53 -40.74 -1.45
N THR A 14 -4.37 -41.32 -0.60
CA THR A 14 -4.79 -40.94 0.75
C THR A 14 -3.77 -41.41 1.79
N THR A 15 -3.32 -40.58 2.76
CA THR A 15 -2.92 -41.09 4.09
C THR A 15 -2.87 -40.01 5.20
N LEU A 16 -3.76 -40.19 6.18
CA LEU A 16 -3.67 -39.95 7.64
C LEU A 16 -3.28 -38.59 8.25
N VAL A 17 -4.30 -38.01 8.91
CA VAL A 17 -4.26 -36.96 9.93
C VAL A 17 -3.78 -37.54 11.28
N PRO A 18 -2.83 -36.91 12.00
CA PRO A 18 -2.69 -37.11 13.43
C PRO A 18 -3.46 -36.02 14.21
N ALA A 19 -4.30 -36.48 15.14
CA ALA A 19 -4.98 -35.64 16.11
C ALA A 19 -3.96 -35.00 17.08
N PHE A 20 -4.04 -33.68 17.27
CA PHE A 20 -3.28 -32.96 18.29
C PHE A 20 -4.22 -32.41 19.37
N ASN A 21 -4.01 -32.88 20.59
CA ASN A 21 -4.58 -32.34 21.83
C ASN A 21 -3.97 -30.95 22.14
N PRO A 22 -4.75 -29.89 22.39
CA PRO A 22 -4.19 -28.62 22.85
C PRO A 22 -4.06 -28.61 24.37
N SER A 23 -2.85 -28.72 24.89
CA SER A 23 -2.53 -28.25 26.24
C SER A 23 -2.33 -26.74 26.19
N ILE A 24 -3.28 -26.01 26.77
CA ILE A 24 -3.25 -24.54 26.89
C ILE A 24 -2.22 -24.19 27.98
N GLN A 25 -1.00 -23.81 27.58
CA GLN A 25 -0.12 -23.02 28.44
C GLN A 25 -0.40 -21.54 28.18
N ARG A 26 -1.04 -20.89 29.15
CA ARG A 26 -1.17 -19.42 29.22
C ARG A 26 0.20 -18.83 29.54
N ASN A 27 0.93 -18.40 28.53
CA ASN A 27 2.05 -17.49 28.71
C ASN A 27 1.52 -16.05 28.69
N HIS A 28 1.93 -15.26 29.69
CA HIS A 28 1.57 -13.85 29.83
C HIS A 28 2.10 -13.05 28.63
N LEU A 29 1.19 -12.70 27.71
CA LEU A 29 1.46 -11.83 26.56
C LEU A 29 1.55 -10.37 27.04
N ARG A 30 2.64 -9.68 26.70
CA ARG A 30 2.68 -8.21 26.74
C ARG A 30 1.88 -7.72 25.53
N LEU A 31 0.68 -7.18 25.77
CA LEU A 31 -0.12 -6.54 24.72
C LEU A 31 0.61 -5.30 24.19
N CYS A 32 0.99 -5.31 22.92
CA CYS A 32 1.23 -4.09 22.16
C CYS A 32 -0.12 -3.37 21.99
N GLN A 33 -0.42 -2.43 22.88
CA GLN A 33 -1.65 -1.64 22.79
C GLN A 33 -1.52 -0.63 21.65
N LEU A 34 -2.35 -0.78 20.61
CA LEU A 34 -2.63 0.31 19.68
C LEU A 34 -3.28 1.46 20.46
N PRO A 35 -2.88 2.72 20.26
CA PRO A 35 -3.43 3.83 21.03
C PRO A 35 -4.92 4.00 20.72
N LEU A 36 -5.77 3.73 21.71
CA LEU A 36 -7.21 4.01 21.68
C LEU A 36 -7.45 5.51 21.51
N LEU A 37 -8.25 5.88 20.50
CA LEU A 37 -8.68 7.27 20.29
C LEU A 37 -9.48 7.77 21.51
N ARG A 38 -8.93 8.78 22.20
CA ARG A 38 -9.51 9.38 23.41
C ARG A 38 -10.77 10.19 23.06
N ARG A 39 -11.96 9.69 23.41
CA ARG A 39 -13.24 10.42 23.30
C ARG A 39 -13.17 11.75 24.07
N HIS A 40 -13.22 12.88 23.37
CA HIS A 40 -13.46 14.18 23.99
C HIS A 40 -14.97 14.44 23.99
N HIS A 41 -15.58 14.51 25.18
CA HIS A 41 -16.96 14.97 25.35
C HIS A 41 -16.97 16.48 25.18
N VAL A 42 -17.44 16.97 24.04
CA VAL A 42 -17.76 18.38 23.85
C VAL A 42 -19.27 18.52 23.95
N GLN A 43 -19.75 19.21 25.00
CA GLN A 43 -21.13 19.64 25.10
C GLN A 43 -21.34 20.82 24.14
N PHE A 44 -22.17 20.63 23.12
CA PHE A 44 -22.69 21.72 22.29
C PHE A 44 -24.18 21.92 22.59
N SER A 45 -24.53 23.16 22.95
CA SER A 45 -25.89 23.65 23.06
C SER A 45 -26.52 23.79 21.66
N LEU A 46 -27.70 23.20 21.49
CA LEU A 46 -28.47 23.20 20.24
C LEU A 46 -29.20 24.53 20.05
N SER A 47 -28.94 25.20 18.92
CA SER A 47 -29.89 26.11 18.28
C SER A 47 -30.12 25.61 16.85
N ALA A 48 -31.34 25.18 16.56
CA ALA A 48 -31.73 24.57 15.31
C ALA A 48 -31.93 25.62 14.21
N THR A 49 -31.31 25.43 13.04
CA THR A 49 -31.88 25.79 11.73
C THR A 49 -31.23 24.99 10.60
N ALA A 50 -32.10 24.47 9.73
CA ALA A 50 -31.92 23.94 8.38
C ALA A 50 -30.94 22.77 8.13
N SER A 51 -31.52 21.72 7.56
CA SER A 51 -30.90 20.46 7.16
C SER A 51 -29.98 20.62 5.95
N GLU A 52 -28.67 20.50 6.18
CA GLU A 52 -27.74 19.94 5.22
C GLU A 52 -27.20 18.65 5.84
N THR A 53 -27.72 17.51 5.39
CA THR A 53 -27.13 16.20 5.68
C THR A 53 -25.88 16.03 4.81
N SER A 54 -24.85 16.83 5.10
CA SER A 54 -23.48 16.44 4.85
C SER A 54 -23.21 15.28 5.80
N ALA A 55 -23.34 14.05 5.31
CA ALA A 55 -22.83 12.89 6.01
C ALA A 55 -21.36 13.20 6.31
N PHE A 56 -21.02 13.38 7.59
CA PHE A 56 -19.65 13.37 8.08
C PHE A 56 -19.06 12.01 7.69
N MET A 57 -18.55 11.90 6.47
CA MET A 57 -17.69 10.81 6.05
C MET A 57 -16.48 10.91 6.97
N GLU A 58 -16.43 10.11 8.02
CA GLU A 58 -15.18 9.89 8.74
C GLU A 58 -14.13 9.50 7.71
N THR A 59 -13.25 10.45 7.45
CA THR A 59 -12.15 10.39 6.49
C THR A 59 -11.06 9.51 7.08
N ILE A 60 -10.25 8.91 6.20
CA ILE A 60 -9.03 8.22 6.61
C ILE A 60 -8.14 9.23 7.36
N PRO A 61 -7.68 8.92 8.60
CA PRO A 61 -7.01 9.92 9.45
C PRO A 61 -5.51 10.06 9.16
N TRP A 62 -5.00 9.40 8.12
CA TRP A 62 -3.59 9.42 7.71
C TRP A 62 -3.45 9.75 6.22
N GLY A 63 -2.21 10.01 5.79
CA GLY A 63 -1.91 10.54 4.46
C GLY A 63 -2.14 12.04 4.34
N CYS A 64 -1.92 12.57 3.15
CA CYS A 64 -2.02 13.99 2.80
C CYS A 64 -2.81 14.22 1.51
N GLU A 65 -3.04 15.50 1.19
CA GLU A 65 -3.47 15.90 -0.15
C GLU A 65 -2.38 15.55 -1.17
N ASN A 66 -2.79 15.23 -2.40
CA ASN A 66 -1.91 14.65 -3.42
C ASN A 66 -0.75 15.57 -3.82
N ASP A 67 -0.90 16.88 -3.64
CA ASP A 67 0.06 17.92 -4.03
C ASP A 67 0.80 18.56 -2.82
N SER A 68 0.69 17.98 -1.62
CA SER A 68 1.31 18.53 -0.41
C SER A 68 2.85 18.48 -0.42
N LEU A 69 3.49 19.64 -0.59
CA LEU A 69 4.95 19.77 -0.56
C LEU A 69 5.55 19.71 0.85
N GLU A 70 4.78 20.04 1.89
CA GLU A 70 5.23 19.92 3.29
C GLU A 70 5.48 18.46 3.66
N ASN A 71 4.56 17.57 3.27
CA ASN A 71 4.71 16.14 3.48
C ASN A 71 5.87 15.57 2.63
N SER A 72 6.08 16.07 1.41
CA SER A 72 7.25 15.71 0.59
C SER A 72 8.58 16.10 1.24
N SER A 73 8.64 17.30 1.82
CA SER A 73 9.83 17.79 2.53
C SER A 73 10.12 16.94 3.77
N SER A 74 9.07 16.57 4.52
CA SER A 74 9.17 15.68 5.67
C SER A 74 9.61 14.28 5.28
N LEU A 75 9.07 13.73 4.18
CA LEU A 75 9.46 12.45 3.60
C LEU A 75 10.95 12.46 3.21
N LEU A 76 11.40 13.47 2.47
CA LEU A 76 12.80 13.62 2.05
C LEU A 76 13.76 13.67 3.24
N LYS A 77 13.41 14.43 4.27
CA LYS A 77 14.19 14.51 5.51
C LYS A 77 14.29 13.15 6.20
N TRP A 78 13.17 12.45 6.35
CA TRP A 78 13.14 11.12 6.96
C TRP A 78 13.90 10.08 6.14
N LEU A 79 13.74 10.07 4.81
CA LEU A 79 14.48 9.18 3.91
C LEU A 79 15.99 9.37 4.06
N SER A 80 16.46 10.62 4.07
CA SER A 80 17.88 10.93 4.26
C SER A 80 18.39 10.47 5.63
N GLN A 81 17.63 10.73 6.70
CA GLN A 81 17.95 10.27 8.06
C GLN A 81 17.95 8.74 8.19
N SER A 82 17.13 8.06 7.38
CA SER A 82 16.98 6.60 7.36
C SER A 82 17.96 5.90 6.40
N GLY A 83 18.93 6.63 5.85
CA GLY A 83 20.03 6.07 5.06
C GLY A 83 19.83 6.09 3.55
N LEU A 84 18.85 6.84 3.01
CA LEU A 84 18.77 7.09 1.57
C LEU A 84 19.95 7.99 1.14
N PRO A 85 20.81 7.56 0.20
CA PRO A 85 21.90 8.39 -0.28
C PRO A 85 21.39 9.55 -1.13
N SER A 86 22.23 10.59 -1.32
CA SER A 86 21.89 11.71 -2.18
C SER A 86 21.59 11.26 -3.61
N GLN A 87 20.47 11.75 -4.15
CA GLN A 87 19.96 11.42 -5.48
C GLN A 87 20.04 12.62 -6.42
N LYS A 88 20.01 12.38 -7.74
CA LYS A 88 20.04 13.44 -8.77
C LYS A 88 18.66 14.04 -9.07
N MET A 89 17.69 13.85 -8.18
CA MET A 89 16.31 14.29 -8.35
C MET A 89 15.70 14.78 -7.04
N ALA A 90 14.65 15.59 -7.14
CA ALA A 90 13.85 16.05 -6.01
C ALA A 90 12.36 15.85 -6.30
N ILE A 91 11.52 15.86 -5.26
CA ILE A 91 10.07 15.92 -5.42
C ILE A 91 9.68 17.37 -5.71
N ASP A 92 8.90 17.58 -6.77
CA ASP A 92 8.30 18.87 -7.11
C ASP A 92 6.86 18.69 -7.60
N LYS A 93 6.12 19.80 -7.77
CA LYS A 93 4.85 19.78 -8.48
C LYS A 93 5.10 19.70 -9.98
N VAL A 94 4.38 18.82 -10.67
CA VAL A 94 4.44 18.69 -12.13
C VAL A 94 3.13 19.16 -12.77
N ASP A 95 3.14 19.38 -14.08
CA ASP A 95 2.03 20.00 -14.84
C ASP A 95 0.67 19.28 -14.68
N VAL A 96 0.68 18.01 -14.25
CA VAL A 96 -0.54 17.22 -13.98
C VAL A 96 -1.18 17.58 -12.62
N GLY A 97 -0.63 18.56 -11.89
CA GLY A 97 -1.13 18.99 -10.58
C GLY A 97 -0.77 18.06 -9.43
N GLU A 98 0.04 17.04 -9.69
CA GLU A 98 0.50 16.06 -8.71
C GLU A 98 1.98 16.27 -8.38
N ARG A 99 2.45 15.56 -7.36
CA ARG A 99 3.88 15.45 -7.05
C ARG A 99 4.55 14.51 -8.05
N GLY A 100 5.80 14.81 -8.40
CA GLY A 100 6.63 13.93 -9.20
C GLY A 100 8.10 14.15 -8.90
N LEU A 101 8.95 13.22 -9.34
CA LEU A 101 10.39 13.41 -9.28
C LEU A 101 10.85 14.25 -10.47
N VAL A 102 11.71 15.25 -10.22
CA VAL A 102 12.29 16.14 -11.23
C VAL A 102 13.81 16.06 -11.21
N ALA A 103 14.43 15.97 -12.38
CA ALA A 103 15.88 15.92 -12.52
C ALA A 103 16.52 17.22 -12.03
N LEU A 104 17.48 17.12 -11.11
CA LEU A 104 18.31 18.24 -10.66
C LEU A 104 19.59 18.39 -11.48
N LYS A 105 20.01 17.30 -12.13
CA LYS A 105 21.26 17.20 -12.88
C LYS A 105 21.03 16.39 -14.15
N ASN A 106 21.93 16.52 -15.11
CA ASN A 106 21.96 15.64 -16.28
C ASN A 106 22.09 14.18 -15.85
N ILE A 107 21.21 13.34 -16.37
CA ILE A 107 21.23 11.89 -16.21
C ILE A 107 21.36 11.25 -17.58
N ARG A 108 22.27 10.29 -17.68
CA ARG A 108 22.54 9.56 -18.93
C ARG A 108 21.56 8.39 -19.07
N LYS A 109 21.36 7.93 -20.31
CA LYS A 109 20.73 6.63 -20.58
C LYS A 109 21.54 5.51 -19.93
N GLY A 110 20.87 4.53 -19.33
CA GLY A 110 21.49 3.39 -18.65
C GLY A 110 22.10 3.75 -17.29
N GLU A 111 21.93 4.98 -16.83
CA GLU A 111 22.39 5.39 -15.50
C GLU A 111 21.43 4.84 -14.43
N LYS A 112 22.00 4.35 -13.32
CA LYS A 112 21.24 3.99 -12.13
C LYS A 112 20.75 5.28 -11.47
N LEU A 113 19.51 5.64 -11.74
CA LEU A 113 18.90 6.90 -11.39
C LEU A 113 18.64 6.99 -9.89
N LEU A 114 17.98 5.98 -9.34
CA LEU A 114 17.63 5.88 -7.93
C LEU A 114 18.27 4.65 -7.31
N PHE A 115 18.59 4.78 -6.03
CA PHE A 115 18.99 3.67 -5.18
C PHE A 115 18.21 3.76 -3.87
N VAL A 116 17.43 2.73 -3.57
CA VAL A 116 16.72 2.59 -2.29
C VAL A 116 17.28 1.39 -1.54
N PRO A 117 17.85 1.57 -0.34
CA PRO A 117 18.35 0.45 0.45
C PRO A 117 17.21 -0.49 0.87
N PRO A 118 17.46 -1.80 1.02
CA PRO A 118 16.41 -2.76 1.41
C PRO A 118 15.72 -2.45 2.73
N SER A 119 16.41 -1.76 3.66
CA SER A 119 15.83 -1.29 4.92
C SER A 119 14.68 -0.28 4.75
N LEU A 120 14.62 0.39 3.60
CA LEU A 120 13.59 1.34 3.21
C LEU A 120 12.51 0.73 2.31
N VAL A 121 12.46 -0.59 2.18
CA VAL A 121 11.45 -1.29 1.37
C VAL A 121 10.46 -2.00 2.28
N ILE A 122 9.17 -1.86 1.97
CA ILE A 122 8.10 -2.59 2.65
C ILE A 122 7.72 -3.78 1.78
N THR A 123 7.78 -4.98 2.35
CA THR A 123 7.43 -6.25 1.68
C THR A 123 6.57 -7.09 2.63
N PRO A 124 5.98 -8.20 2.15
CA PRO A 124 5.29 -9.16 3.03
C PRO A 124 6.15 -9.72 4.18
N ASP A 125 7.48 -9.68 4.04
CA ASP A 125 8.42 -10.16 5.06
C ASP A 125 8.87 -9.07 6.04
N SER A 126 8.41 -7.83 5.86
CA SER A 126 8.80 -6.72 6.73
C SER A 126 8.39 -6.98 8.18
N GLU A 127 9.27 -6.63 9.10
CA GLU A 127 9.00 -6.70 10.53
C GLU A 127 7.85 -5.76 10.90
N TRP A 128 6.88 -6.30 11.63
CA TRP A 128 5.74 -5.58 12.16
C TRP A 128 6.10 -4.90 13.47
N SER A 129 5.63 -3.68 13.70
CA SER A 129 5.74 -3.05 15.03
C SER A 129 5.04 -3.84 16.14
N CYS A 130 4.01 -4.63 15.81
CA CYS A 130 3.45 -5.68 16.67
C CYS A 130 3.74 -7.04 16.02
N PRO A 131 4.82 -7.74 16.44
CA PRO A 131 5.20 -9.02 15.85
C PRO A 131 4.09 -10.07 15.90
N GLU A 132 3.33 -10.13 17.00
CA GLU A 132 2.25 -11.10 17.20
C GLU A 132 1.14 -10.97 16.16
N ALA A 133 0.81 -9.73 15.76
CA ALA A 133 -0.18 -9.48 14.70
C ALA A 133 0.30 -10.06 13.36
N GLY A 134 1.58 -9.81 13.01
CA GLY A 134 2.19 -10.37 11.80
C GLY A 134 2.21 -11.91 11.82
N GLU A 135 2.56 -12.52 12.95
CA GLU A 135 2.59 -13.97 13.10
C GLU A 135 1.19 -14.61 13.00
N VAL A 136 0.15 -13.94 13.52
CA VAL A 136 -1.24 -14.39 13.33
C VAL A 136 -1.60 -14.45 11.85
N LEU A 137 -1.23 -13.43 11.07
CA LEU A 137 -1.52 -13.39 9.62
C LEU A 137 -0.76 -14.49 8.86
N LYS A 138 0.53 -14.67 9.15
CA LYS A 138 1.35 -15.72 8.54
C LYS A 138 0.84 -17.12 8.86
N LYS A 139 0.49 -17.39 10.12
CA LYS A 139 -0.07 -18.67 10.56
C LYS A 139 -1.40 -19.02 9.86
N ASN A 140 -2.17 -18.01 9.49
CA ASN A 140 -3.41 -18.17 8.74
C ASN A 140 -3.21 -18.12 7.21
N SER A 141 -1.96 -18.20 6.73
CA SER A 141 -1.59 -18.25 5.32
C SER A 141 -2.20 -17.11 4.50
N VAL A 142 -2.22 -15.90 5.07
CA VAL A 142 -2.73 -14.71 4.37
C VAL A 142 -1.83 -14.41 3.16
N PRO A 143 -2.38 -14.28 1.94
CA PRO A 143 -1.60 -13.96 0.75
C PRO A 143 -0.91 -12.59 0.84
N ASP A 144 0.15 -12.39 0.05
CA ASP A 144 1.00 -11.19 0.09
C ASP A 144 0.23 -9.86 0.03
N TRP A 145 -0.75 -9.74 -0.87
CA TRP A 145 -1.51 -8.51 -1.06
C TRP A 145 -2.33 -8.12 0.18
N PRO A 146 -3.24 -8.96 0.71
CA PRO A 146 -3.95 -8.64 1.95
C PRO A 146 -3.02 -8.54 3.17
N LEU A 147 -1.91 -9.27 3.20
CA LEU A 147 -0.91 -9.15 4.27
C LEU A 147 -0.25 -7.77 4.25
N LEU A 148 0.26 -7.34 3.10
CA LEU A 148 0.86 -6.02 2.91
C LEU A 148 -0.17 -4.90 3.13
N ALA A 149 -1.42 -5.11 2.71
CA ALA A 149 -2.48 -4.14 2.96
C ALA A 149 -2.76 -3.97 4.46
N THR A 150 -2.77 -5.08 5.21
CA THR A 150 -3.00 -5.07 6.66
C THR A 150 -1.78 -4.51 7.40
N TYR A 151 -0.57 -4.78 6.92
CA TYR A 151 0.68 -4.18 7.42
C TYR A 151 0.61 -2.66 7.35
N LEU A 152 0.25 -2.12 6.19
CA LEU A 152 0.19 -0.69 5.97
C LEU A 152 -0.85 -0.01 6.88
N ILE A 153 -2.01 -0.65 7.11
CA ILE A 153 -3.03 -0.14 8.06
C ILE A 153 -2.48 -0.13 9.49
N SER A 154 -1.81 -1.22 9.90
CA SER A 154 -1.20 -1.34 11.22
C SER A 154 -0.18 -0.23 11.46
N GLU A 155 0.76 -0.04 10.54
CA GLU A 155 1.77 1.01 10.62
C GLU A 155 1.14 2.41 10.58
N ALA A 156 0.09 2.62 9.78
CA ALA A 156 -0.61 3.90 9.74
C ALA A 156 -1.31 4.25 11.07
N SER A 157 -1.87 3.24 11.73
CA SER A 157 -2.59 3.41 13.00
C SER A 157 -1.67 3.82 14.18
N LEU A 158 -0.38 3.49 14.09
CA LEU A 158 0.63 3.84 15.09
C LEU A 158 1.07 5.31 15.05
N LYS A 159 0.72 6.05 13.99
CA LYS A 159 1.08 7.46 13.81
C LYS A 159 2.59 7.67 14.02
N GLU A 160 3.00 8.63 14.84
CA GLU A 160 4.42 8.97 15.07
C GLU A 160 5.23 7.84 15.69
N SER A 161 4.58 6.80 16.22
CA SER A 161 5.27 5.61 16.74
C SER A 161 5.71 4.63 15.65
N SER A 162 5.17 4.74 14.43
CA SER A 162 5.64 3.94 13.30
C SER A 162 6.92 4.52 12.72
N LYS A 163 7.88 3.64 12.42
CA LYS A 163 9.07 4.02 11.66
C LYS A 163 8.73 4.57 10.26
N TRP A 164 7.57 4.20 9.72
CA TRP A 164 7.08 4.61 8.40
C TRP A 164 6.19 5.85 8.46
N PHE A 165 6.07 6.52 9.62
CA PHE A 165 5.16 7.66 9.79
C PHE A 165 5.30 8.72 8.71
N SER A 166 6.53 9.14 8.38
CA SER A 166 6.78 10.17 7.35
C SER A 166 6.43 9.68 5.94
N TYR A 167 6.64 8.40 5.65
CA TYR A 167 6.22 7.79 4.39
C TYR A 167 4.70 7.75 4.27
N ILE A 168 4.01 7.19 5.27
CA ILE A 168 2.55 7.08 5.28
C ILE A 168 1.89 8.46 5.28
N SER A 169 2.44 9.43 6.00
CA SER A 169 1.94 10.81 6.00
C SER A 169 2.10 11.49 4.64
N ALA A 170 3.03 11.04 3.81
CA ALA A 170 3.22 11.53 2.45
C ALA A 170 2.42 10.76 1.40
N LEU A 171 1.74 9.67 1.76
CA LEU A 171 0.84 8.95 0.86
C LEU A 171 -0.47 9.72 0.66
N PRO A 172 -1.15 9.53 -0.49
CA PRO A 172 -2.44 10.14 -0.73
C PRO A 172 -3.48 9.64 0.29
N ARG A 173 -4.17 10.57 0.96
CA ARG A 173 -5.30 10.24 1.86
C ARG A 173 -6.44 9.56 1.09
N GLN A 174 -6.63 9.97 -0.17
CA GLN A 174 -7.57 9.37 -1.09
C GLN A 174 -6.86 9.07 -2.42
N PRO A 175 -6.32 7.85 -2.59
CA PRO A 175 -5.73 7.42 -3.85
C PRO A 175 -6.77 7.51 -4.98
N TYR A 176 -6.35 7.96 -6.17
CA TYR A 176 -7.21 7.91 -7.35
C TYR A 176 -7.45 6.46 -7.75
N SER A 177 -8.68 5.98 -7.57
CA SER A 177 -9.05 4.60 -7.88
C SER A 177 -10.55 4.45 -8.11
N LEU A 178 -10.91 3.58 -9.07
CA LEU A 178 -12.30 3.18 -9.28
C LEU A 178 -12.89 2.41 -8.09
N LEU A 179 -12.06 1.99 -7.12
CA LEU A 179 -12.52 1.40 -5.85
C LEU A 179 -13.45 2.31 -5.03
N TYR A 180 -13.34 3.62 -5.24
CA TYR A 180 -14.12 4.65 -4.53
C TYR A 180 -15.37 5.08 -5.28
N TRP A 181 -15.55 4.63 -6.52
CA TRP A 181 -16.69 5.02 -7.33
C TRP A 181 -17.92 4.21 -6.91
N SER A 182 -19.05 4.89 -6.83
CA SER A 182 -20.35 4.28 -6.66
C SER A 182 -20.77 3.52 -7.91
N GLN A 183 -21.67 2.55 -7.74
CA GLN A 183 -22.25 1.82 -8.88
C GLN A 183 -22.88 2.79 -9.89
N SER A 184 -23.56 3.84 -9.42
CA SER A 184 -24.15 4.88 -10.27
C SER A 184 -23.12 5.67 -11.07
N GLU A 185 -21.94 5.97 -10.51
CA GLU A 185 -20.87 6.66 -11.25
C GLU A 185 -20.28 5.75 -12.33
N LEU A 186 -20.03 4.48 -11.99
CA LEU A 186 -19.57 3.48 -12.97
C LEU A 186 -20.60 3.31 -14.11
N ASP A 187 -21.88 3.25 -13.79
CA ASP A 187 -22.97 3.09 -14.76
C ASP A 187 -23.17 4.32 -15.64
N ARG A 188 -22.93 5.51 -15.08
CA ARG A 188 -23.08 6.78 -15.78
C ARG A 188 -21.92 7.07 -16.71
N TYR A 189 -20.69 6.92 -16.24
CA TYR A 189 -19.50 7.39 -16.94
C TYR A 189 -18.75 6.31 -17.71
N LEU A 190 -18.90 5.03 -17.32
CA LEU A 190 -18.21 3.91 -17.94
C LEU A 190 -19.17 2.95 -18.65
N LYS A 191 -20.39 3.40 -18.97
CA LYS A 191 -21.36 2.61 -19.73
C LYS A 191 -20.74 2.13 -21.04
N ALA A 192 -20.86 0.83 -21.31
CA ALA A 192 -20.28 0.14 -22.47
C ALA A 192 -18.73 0.10 -22.55
N SER A 193 -18.01 0.53 -21.51
CA SER A 193 -16.57 0.30 -21.40
C SER A 193 -16.27 -1.01 -20.69
N GLN A 194 -15.34 -1.81 -21.23
CA GLN A 194 -14.81 -3.01 -20.54
C GLN A 194 -14.16 -2.67 -19.18
N ILE A 195 -13.75 -1.41 -18.97
CA ILE A 195 -13.20 -0.92 -17.70
C ILE A 195 -14.25 -1.02 -16.59
N ARG A 196 -15.55 -0.85 -16.90
CA ARG A 196 -16.63 -0.94 -15.90
C ARG A 196 -16.66 -2.30 -15.23
N GLU A 197 -16.61 -3.38 -16.01
CA GLU A 197 -16.65 -4.75 -15.48
C GLU A 197 -15.42 -5.04 -14.62
N ARG A 198 -14.22 -4.64 -15.09
CA ARG A 198 -12.97 -4.77 -14.32
C ARG A 198 -13.01 -3.98 -13.01
N ALA A 199 -13.61 -2.78 -13.00
CA ALA A 199 -13.76 -1.96 -11.80
C ALA A 199 -14.68 -2.61 -10.76
N ILE A 200 -15.80 -3.17 -11.22
CA ILE A 200 -16.75 -3.92 -10.38
C ILE A 200 -16.07 -5.17 -9.81
N GLU A 201 -15.42 -5.97 -10.66
CA GLU A 201 -14.70 -7.17 -10.25
C GLU A 201 -13.62 -6.85 -9.22
N ARG A 202 -12.78 -5.85 -9.48
CA ARG A 202 -11.72 -5.44 -8.55
C ARG A 202 -12.29 -4.95 -7.21
N THR A 203 -13.40 -4.21 -7.23
CA THR A 203 -14.09 -3.77 -6.00
C THR A 203 -14.63 -4.97 -5.22
N ASN A 204 -15.27 -5.92 -5.89
CA ASN A 204 -15.78 -7.15 -5.29
C ASN A 204 -14.65 -7.99 -4.70
N ASN A 205 -13.52 -8.11 -5.39
CA ASN A 205 -12.35 -8.84 -4.90
C ASN A 205 -11.79 -8.22 -3.61
N VAL A 206 -11.68 -6.89 -3.54
CA VAL A 206 -11.21 -6.20 -2.31
C VAL A 206 -12.20 -6.37 -1.17
N VAL A 207 -13.50 -6.16 -1.41
CA VAL A 207 -14.56 -6.32 -0.39
C VAL A 207 -14.67 -7.77 0.08
N GLY A 208 -14.61 -8.73 -0.84
CA GLY A 208 -14.62 -10.16 -0.53
C GLY A 208 -13.41 -10.55 0.31
N THR A 209 -12.21 -10.08 -0.06
CA THR A 209 -10.99 -10.30 0.73
C THR A 209 -11.11 -9.70 2.13
N TYR A 210 -11.64 -8.49 2.27
CA TYR A 210 -11.88 -7.89 3.59
C TYR A 210 -12.85 -8.73 4.44
N ASN A 211 -13.98 -9.14 3.87
CA ASN A 211 -14.98 -9.91 4.60
C ASN A 211 -14.42 -11.26 5.06
N ASP A 212 -13.66 -11.93 4.20
CA ASP A 212 -12.95 -13.16 4.51
C ASP A 212 -11.92 -12.96 5.65
N MET A 213 -11.08 -11.93 5.55
CA MET A 213 -10.11 -11.56 6.60
C MET A 213 -10.80 -11.24 7.92
N ARG A 214 -11.90 -10.49 7.89
CA ARG A 214 -12.68 -10.12 9.07
C ARG A 214 -13.22 -11.36 9.78
N LEU A 215 -13.90 -12.24 9.04
CA LEU A 215 -14.53 -13.45 9.57
C LEU A 215 -13.50 -14.47 10.07
N ARG A 216 -12.41 -14.68 9.33
CA ARG A 216 -11.43 -15.72 9.67
C ARG A 216 -10.44 -15.27 10.73
N ILE A 217 -10.08 -13.99 10.77
CA ILE A 217 -8.94 -13.46 11.54
C ILE A 217 -9.35 -12.27 12.41
N PHE A 218 -9.75 -11.12 11.84
CA PHE A 218 -9.83 -9.86 12.62
C PHE A 218 -10.80 -9.98 13.80
N SER A 219 -11.99 -10.56 13.60
CA SER A 219 -12.98 -10.75 14.68
C SER A 219 -12.52 -11.73 15.77
N LYS A 220 -11.54 -12.61 15.51
CA LYS A 220 -10.99 -13.55 16.50
C LYS A 220 -9.85 -12.94 17.31
N TYR A 221 -9.21 -11.90 16.80
CA TYR A 221 -8.07 -11.23 17.41
C TYR A 221 -8.28 -9.71 17.47
N PRO A 222 -9.36 -9.22 18.13
CA PRO A 222 -9.69 -7.79 18.16
C PRO A 222 -8.63 -6.94 18.86
N ASP A 223 -7.82 -7.52 19.76
CA ASP A 223 -6.71 -6.83 20.41
C ASP A 223 -5.60 -6.45 19.41
N PHE A 224 -5.43 -7.22 18.34
CA PHE A 224 -4.46 -6.95 17.27
C PHE A 224 -5.09 -6.24 16.08
N PHE A 225 -6.36 -6.53 15.80
CA PHE A 225 -7.09 -6.00 14.65
C PHE A 225 -8.41 -5.33 15.07
N PRO A 226 -8.36 -4.23 15.84
CA PRO A 226 -9.55 -3.50 16.27
C PRO A 226 -10.40 -3.03 15.08
N GLU A 227 -11.72 -3.20 15.15
CA GLU A 227 -12.63 -2.90 14.04
C GLU A 227 -12.62 -1.41 13.67
N GLU A 228 -12.39 -0.51 14.63
CA GLU A 228 -12.28 0.92 14.38
C GLU A 228 -11.09 1.30 13.50
N VAL A 229 -10.04 0.47 13.48
CA VAL A 229 -8.86 0.65 12.62
C VAL A 229 -8.95 -0.24 11.38
N PHE A 230 -9.22 -1.53 11.56
CA PHE A 230 -9.25 -2.57 10.52
C PHE A 230 -10.67 -2.74 9.95
N ASN A 231 -11.24 -1.64 9.47
CA ASN A 231 -12.52 -1.60 8.77
C ASN A 231 -12.35 -1.58 7.25
N ILE A 232 -13.48 -1.70 6.53
CA ILE A 232 -13.51 -1.68 5.06
C ILE A 232 -12.95 -0.38 4.45
N LYS A 233 -13.06 0.77 5.13
CA LYS A 233 -12.53 2.04 4.61
C LYS A 233 -11.00 2.02 4.60
N SER A 234 -10.38 1.66 5.74
CA SER A 234 -8.93 1.50 5.86
C SER A 234 -8.40 0.44 4.89
N PHE A 235 -9.16 -0.65 4.71
CA PHE A 235 -8.81 -1.71 3.77
C PHE A 235 -8.85 -1.24 2.31
N LYS A 236 -9.90 -0.51 1.91
CA LYS A 236 -9.97 0.12 0.58
C LYS A 236 -8.85 1.14 0.37
N TRP A 237 -8.55 1.98 1.38
CA TRP A 237 -7.40 2.88 1.34
C TRP A 237 -6.10 2.15 1.07
N SER A 238 -5.82 1.11 1.85
CA SER A 238 -4.59 0.36 1.72
C SER A 238 -4.47 -0.30 0.34
N PHE A 239 -5.53 -0.96 -0.15
CA PHE A 239 -5.54 -1.49 -1.52
C PHE A 239 -5.43 -0.40 -2.59
N GLY A 240 -6.00 0.79 -2.38
CA GLY A 240 -5.83 1.94 -3.27
C GLY A 240 -4.36 2.36 -3.38
N ILE A 241 -3.63 2.36 -2.27
CA ILE A 241 -2.18 2.56 -2.25
C ILE A 241 -1.48 1.43 -3.01
N LEU A 242 -1.79 0.16 -2.72
CA LEU A 242 -1.13 -0.96 -3.39
C LEU A 242 -1.37 -0.93 -4.91
N PHE A 243 -2.59 -0.67 -5.37
CA PHE A 243 -2.89 -0.60 -6.80
C PHE A 243 -2.14 0.53 -7.54
N SER A 244 -1.75 1.59 -6.83
CA SER A 244 -1.09 2.76 -7.44
C SER A 244 0.43 2.77 -7.27
N ARG A 245 0.97 2.07 -6.27
CA ARG A 245 2.37 2.25 -5.81
C ARG A 245 3.13 0.95 -5.58
N MET A 246 2.44 -0.19 -5.55
CA MET A 246 3.11 -1.47 -5.34
C MET A 246 3.80 -1.92 -6.62
N VAL A 247 5.04 -2.36 -6.47
CA VAL A 247 5.86 -2.88 -7.56
C VAL A 247 6.10 -4.38 -7.36
N ARG A 248 6.45 -5.07 -8.43
CA ARG A 248 6.95 -6.44 -8.37
C ARG A 248 8.45 -6.41 -8.66
N LEU A 249 9.25 -7.11 -7.87
CA LEU A 249 10.71 -7.13 -7.96
C LEU A 249 11.17 -8.51 -8.47
N PRO A 250 11.38 -8.70 -9.78
CA PRO A 250 11.79 -9.99 -10.37
C PRO A 250 13.05 -10.58 -9.73
N SER A 251 14.06 -9.75 -9.44
CA SER A 251 15.32 -10.21 -8.83
C SER A 251 15.20 -10.59 -7.36
N MET A 252 14.01 -10.43 -6.76
CA MET A 252 13.64 -10.91 -5.42
C MET A 252 12.51 -11.93 -5.50
N ASP A 253 12.63 -12.91 -6.41
CA ASP A 253 11.65 -13.99 -6.62
C ASP A 253 10.23 -13.48 -6.97
N GLY A 254 10.17 -12.32 -7.64
CA GLY A 254 8.90 -11.69 -8.01
C GLY A 254 8.11 -11.17 -6.80
N LYS A 255 8.78 -10.86 -5.69
CA LYS A 255 8.15 -10.31 -4.48
C LYS A 255 7.49 -8.96 -4.75
N VAL A 256 6.33 -8.74 -4.13
CA VAL A 256 5.65 -7.45 -4.18
C VAL A 256 6.18 -6.52 -3.09
N ALA A 257 6.29 -5.22 -3.39
CA ALA A 257 6.86 -4.26 -2.47
C ALA A 257 6.25 -2.86 -2.62
N LEU A 258 6.25 -2.09 -1.54
CA LEU A 258 6.23 -0.63 -1.60
C LEU A 258 7.67 -0.14 -1.43
N VAL A 259 8.09 0.75 -2.32
CA VAL A 259 9.45 1.28 -2.33
C VAL A 259 9.37 2.80 -2.12
N PRO A 260 9.29 3.26 -0.85
CA PRO A 260 9.41 4.66 -0.49
C PRO A 260 10.53 5.33 -1.29
N TRP A 261 10.23 6.51 -1.85
CA TRP A 261 11.02 7.24 -2.85
C TRP A 261 10.75 6.85 -4.29
N ALA A 262 10.91 5.57 -4.66
CA ALA A 262 10.69 5.13 -6.04
C ALA A 262 9.22 5.27 -6.45
N ASP A 263 8.29 5.10 -5.52
CA ASP A 263 6.86 5.27 -5.75
C ASP A 263 6.41 6.75 -5.90
N MET A 264 7.34 7.71 -5.90
CA MET A 264 7.08 9.11 -6.27
C MET A 264 7.30 9.37 -7.77
N LEU A 265 7.74 8.37 -8.54
CA LEU A 265 7.79 8.42 -9.99
C LEU A 265 6.37 8.41 -10.57
N ASN A 266 6.09 9.30 -11.53
CA ASN A 266 4.83 9.29 -12.27
C ASN A 266 4.85 8.23 -13.38
N HIS A 267 3.71 7.94 -14.02
CA HIS A 267 3.61 6.93 -15.08
C HIS A 267 3.50 7.52 -16.52
N ASN A 268 4.21 6.94 -17.50
CA ASN A 268 4.11 7.20 -18.93
C ASN A 268 4.41 5.92 -19.71
N CYS A 269 3.42 5.46 -20.47
CA CYS A 269 3.46 4.23 -21.27
C CYS A 269 4.46 4.25 -22.43
N GLU A 270 5.11 5.38 -22.70
CA GLU A 270 6.15 5.52 -23.73
C GLU A 270 7.56 5.22 -23.19
N VAL A 271 7.71 4.81 -21.93
CA VAL A 271 8.99 4.61 -21.23
C VAL A 271 9.17 3.15 -20.85
N GLU A 272 10.31 2.54 -21.20
CA GLU A 272 10.67 1.18 -20.76
C GLU A 272 11.64 1.25 -19.59
N THR A 273 11.16 1.41 -18.36
CA THR A 273 12.04 1.57 -17.20
C THR A 273 11.85 0.46 -16.17
N PHE A 274 12.98 -0.02 -15.64
CA PHE A 274 13.02 -1.21 -14.80
C PHE A 274 13.41 -0.81 -13.37
N LEU A 275 12.46 -0.93 -12.45
CA LEU A 275 12.72 -0.88 -11.02
C LEU A 275 12.89 -2.32 -10.51
N ASP A 276 14.11 -2.68 -10.11
CA ASP A 276 14.38 -4.03 -9.59
C ASP A 276 15.52 -4.02 -8.55
N TYR A 277 15.69 -5.12 -7.85
CA TYR A 277 16.81 -5.33 -6.95
C TYR A 277 18.10 -5.63 -7.71
N ASP A 278 19.11 -4.78 -7.53
CA ASP A 278 20.45 -5.01 -8.04
C ASP A 278 21.33 -5.69 -6.99
N LYS A 279 21.75 -6.92 -7.29
CA LYS A 279 22.63 -7.74 -6.42
C LYS A 279 23.99 -7.08 -6.19
N SER A 280 24.49 -6.29 -7.16
CA SER A 280 25.82 -5.67 -7.05
C SER A 280 25.82 -4.50 -6.07
N SER A 281 24.84 -3.59 -6.16
CA SER A 281 24.68 -2.49 -5.20
C SER A 281 23.91 -2.88 -3.93
N LYS A 282 23.29 -4.06 -3.89
CA LYS A 282 22.45 -4.56 -2.78
C LYS A 282 21.29 -3.62 -2.43
N GLY A 283 20.57 -3.13 -3.43
CA GLY A 283 19.42 -2.24 -3.23
C GLY A 283 18.49 -2.21 -4.44
N ILE A 284 17.35 -1.56 -4.27
CA ILE A 284 16.41 -1.33 -5.37
C ILE A 284 16.92 -0.20 -6.24
N VAL A 285 17.01 -0.45 -7.53
CA VAL A 285 17.57 0.47 -8.50
C VAL A 285 16.60 0.68 -9.64
N PHE A 286 16.50 1.93 -10.09
CA PHE A 286 15.87 2.30 -11.34
C PHE A 286 16.95 2.63 -12.35
N THR A 287 16.90 1.98 -13.52
CA THR A 287 17.82 2.27 -14.62
C THR A 287 17.07 3.01 -15.71
N THR A 288 17.60 4.15 -16.15
CA THR A 288 16.97 4.96 -17.20
C THR A 288 17.07 4.32 -18.58
N ASP A 289 15.99 4.42 -19.35
CA ASP A 289 15.95 4.04 -20.78
C ASP A 289 16.41 5.18 -21.71
N ARG A 290 16.37 6.42 -21.20
CA ARG A 290 16.63 7.67 -21.91
C ARG A 290 17.41 8.67 -21.05
N PRO A 291 18.05 9.70 -21.66
CA PRO A 291 18.66 10.78 -20.89
C PRO A 291 17.61 11.76 -20.33
N TYR A 292 17.89 12.38 -19.19
CA TYR A 292 17.07 13.43 -18.58
C TYR A 292 17.91 14.69 -18.33
N LEU A 293 17.38 15.85 -18.73
CA LEU A 293 17.97 17.16 -18.47
C LEU A 293 17.38 17.75 -17.18
N PRO A 294 18.10 18.67 -16.48
CA PRO A 294 17.57 19.38 -15.34
C PRO A 294 16.20 20.02 -15.62
N GLY A 295 15.27 19.89 -14.68
CA GLY A 295 13.89 20.38 -14.81
C GLY A 295 12.93 19.42 -15.52
N VAL A 296 13.42 18.34 -16.15
CA VAL A 296 12.55 17.31 -16.73
C VAL A 296 12.08 16.36 -15.62
N TYR A 297 10.76 16.13 -15.54
CA TYR A 297 10.19 15.18 -14.60
C TYR A 297 10.35 13.74 -15.09
N PHE A 298 10.52 12.81 -14.14
CA PHE A 298 10.66 11.39 -14.43
C PHE A 298 9.31 10.71 -14.55
N ILE A 299 9.29 9.70 -15.40
CA ILE A 299 8.13 8.90 -15.65
C ILE A 299 8.51 7.42 -15.82
N TRP A 300 7.64 6.51 -15.38
CA TRP A 300 7.81 5.04 -15.28
C TRP A 300 6.63 4.29 -15.93
N GLU A 301 6.73 2.97 -16.13
CA GLU A 301 5.67 2.08 -16.67
C GLU A 301 4.90 1.35 -15.56
#